data_AF-A0A2H4STD7-F1
#
_entry.id   AF-A0A2H4STD7-F1
#
_cell.length_a   1.000
_cell.length_b   1.000
_cell.length_c   1.000
_cell.angle_alpha   90.00
_cell.angle_beta   90.00
_cell.angle_gamma   90.00
#
_symmetry.space_group_name_H-M   'P 1'
#
loop_
_entity.id
_entity.type
_entity.pdbx_description
1 polymer ?
#
loop_
_entity_poly.entity_id
_entity_poly.type
_entity_poly.pdbx_seq_one_letter_code
_entity_poly.pdbx_strand_id
1 'polypeptide(L)'
;MALSRSLGICHVVPQKSTHCSDTILTRLATPTQIPKRSAKYGETCQQSPKAASGDPGRDRSGAGPLTAAVLRRAYRGGMGVSTESAPATFTVSDVATHNKADNLYIIVDGDVYDVTKFQDDHPGGKKILQRVGGKDASKQFWKYHNEGILKKWHARLHVGSLDSKPKPKPAPEPVPEPSPKTVAATQKEVSRASSDEESADALEPFGEQIPFSDPGWYQGQHSPYFNETHAALRAEVRQWVDAELDPNVTEWDEAKRVPEEVYKEMGRRGYLAGLLGVKYPTEYAAGVKSVAPEKWDLFHELLLTDELCRTGSGGFIWNLIGGFGIGAPPVIKFGQQALKDRVLPGLLSGDKRICLAITEPDAGSDVANLTCEARLSDDGKHFIVNGEKKWITNGIWADYFTTAVRTGGPGMNGVSLLLIERGEGVSTRRMDCQGVWSSGTTYVTFEDVKVPVENLLGKQNQGFRAIMSNFNHERIGIIIQSLRFSRVLLEESVKYANKRRTFGKKLIDHPVIRMKLAHMARQTEASYNWLENVVYQCERMPATEAMLRLGGPIAGLKAQSTLTFEFCAREASQIFGGLSYSRGGQGAKVERLYRDVRAYAIPGGSEEIMLDLSMRQSLRVAKAMGMKL
;
A
#
# COMPACT_ATOMS: atom_id res chain seq x y z
N MET A 1 46.90 0.78 -47.10
CA MET A 1 47.75 -0.28 -46.50
C MET A 1 47.24 -0.50 -45.08
N ALA A 2 46.14 -1.23 -44.85
CA ALA A 2 45.95 -2.68 -44.93
C ALA A 2 46.71 -3.45 -43.83
N LEU A 3 46.01 -3.80 -42.75
CA LEU A 3 46.07 -5.13 -42.12
C LEU A 3 44.89 -5.31 -41.14
N SER A 4 43.87 -6.00 -41.64
CA SER A 4 42.80 -6.69 -40.93
C SER A 4 42.89 -8.15 -41.37
N ARG A 5 42.81 -9.10 -40.42
CA ARG A 5 42.52 -10.55 -40.52
C ARG A 5 42.70 -11.10 -39.10
N SER A 6 41.89 -11.99 -38.53
CA SER A 6 40.78 -12.78 -39.05
C SER A 6 39.99 -13.34 -37.85
N LEU A 7 38.66 -13.18 -37.88
CA LEU A 7 37.71 -13.90 -37.03
C LEU A 7 37.50 -15.32 -37.58
N GLY A 8 37.55 -16.32 -36.70
CA GLY A 8 37.23 -17.71 -37.01
C GLY A 8 35.72 -17.94 -37.04
N ILE A 9 35.21 -18.39 -38.19
CA ILE A 9 33.84 -18.85 -38.40
C ILE A 9 33.88 -20.38 -38.44
N CYS A 10 33.23 -21.04 -37.49
CA CYS A 10 32.87 -22.47 -37.60
C CYS A 10 31.44 -22.56 -38.15
N HIS A 11 31.31 -23.08 -39.37
CA HIS A 11 30.05 -23.58 -39.91
C HIS A 11 29.85 -25.03 -39.48
N VAL A 12 28.68 -25.35 -38.93
CA VAL A 12 28.19 -26.72 -38.72
C VAL A 12 26.99 -26.93 -39.64
N VAL A 13 27.09 -27.98 -40.45
CA VAL A 13 26.09 -28.47 -41.42
C VAL A 13 24.98 -29.23 -40.68
N PRO A 14 23.70 -29.15 -41.09
CA PRO A 14 22.62 -29.93 -40.48
C PRO A 14 22.45 -31.28 -41.21
N GLN A 15 22.44 -32.39 -40.45
CA GLN A 15 21.94 -33.68 -40.93
C GLN A 15 20.51 -33.92 -40.41
N LYS A 16 19.63 -34.28 -41.36
CA LYS A 16 18.29 -34.84 -41.12
C LYS A 16 18.40 -36.33 -40.80
N SER A 17 17.62 -36.82 -39.85
CA SER A 17 17.01 -38.15 -39.94
C SER A 17 15.68 -38.19 -39.18
N THR A 18 14.79 -39.02 -39.70
CA THR A 18 13.34 -39.11 -39.50
C THR A 18 12.94 -40.32 -38.67
N HIS A 19 11.85 -40.16 -37.90
CA HIS A 19 10.81 -41.14 -37.50
C HIS A 19 11.19 -42.48 -36.84
N CYS A 20 10.58 -42.77 -35.67
CA CYS A 20 9.42 -43.68 -35.58
C CYS A 20 8.79 -43.65 -34.18
N SER A 21 7.50 -43.97 -34.13
CA SER A 21 6.54 -43.76 -33.04
C SER A 21 6.27 -45.03 -32.19
N ASP A 22 5.52 -44.80 -31.10
CA ASP A 22 4.45 -45.65 -30.54
C ASP A 22 4.64 -46.52 -29.27
N THR A 23 3.65 -46.32 -28.38
CA THR A 23 2.96 -47.27 -27.46
C THR A 23 3.26 -47.24 -25.94
N ILE A 24 2.59 -46.32 -25.23
CA ILE A 24 1.45 -46.51 -24.29
C ILE A 24 1.29 -47.84 -23.45
N LEU A 25 0.90 -47.64 -22.16
CA LEU A 25 0.10 -48.46 -21.19
C LEU A 25 0.76 -49.11 -19.94
N THR A 26 0.53 -48.44 -18.80
CA THR A 26 0.03 -48.91 -17.47
C THR A 26 0.22 -50.37 -16.99
N ARG A 27 0.65 -50.57 -15.72
CA ARG A 27 -0.22 -50.83 -14.53
C ARG A 27 0.59 -51.18 -13.26
N LEU A 28 -0.12 -51.00 -12.15
CA LEU A 28 0.24 -51.02 -10.73
C LEU A 28 0.58 -52.39 -10.10
N ALA A 29 1.43 -52.30 -9.06
CA ALA A 29 1.35 -52.92 -7.72
C ALA A 29 1.46 -54.45 -7.51
N THR A 30 2.42 -54.83 -6.67
CA THR A 30 2.24 -55.75 -5.52
C THR A 30 3.39 -55.56 -4.50
N PRO A 31 3.17 -55.85 -3.20
CA PRO A 31 3.99 -55.33 -2.10
C PRO A 31 5.04 -56.33 -1.59
N THR A 32 6.18 -55.83 -1.10
CA THR A 32 7.17 -56.66 -0.40
C THR A 32 7.38 -56.14 1.03
N GLN A 33 7.33 -57.09 1.96
CA GLN A 33 7.34 -56.94 3.42
C GLN A 33 8.68 -56.40 3.95
N ILE A 34 8.63 -55.57 4.99
CA ILE A 34 9.78 -55.18 5.83
C ILE A 34 9.46 -55.58 7.28
N PRO A 35 10.38 -56.24 8.01
CA PRO A 35 10.11 -56.75 9.36
C PRO A 35 10.30 -55.68 10.45
N LYS A 36 9.47 -55.80 11.49
CA LYS A 36 9.53 -55.04 12.75
C LYS A 36 10.77 -55.42 13.57
N ARG A 37 11.49 -54.44 14.10
CA ARG A 37 12.33 -54.60 15.30
C ARG A 37 11.91 -53.60 16.37
N SER A 38 11.54 -54.16 17.51
CA SER A 38 11.33 -53.50 18.80
C SER A 38 12.66 -53.32 19.52
N ALA A 39 12.82 -52.22 20.25
CA ALA A 39 13.83 -52.09 21.29
C ALA A 39 13.16 -51.47 22.52
N LYS A 40 13.05 -52.29 23.57
CA LYS A 40 12.82 -51.88 24.97
C LYS A 40 14.17 -51.47 25.56
N TYR A 41 14.22 -50.44 26.38
CA TYR A 41 15.15 -50.37 27.52
C TYR A 41 14.45 -49.69 28.69
N GLY A 42 14.58 -50.32 29.87
CA GLY A 42 14.00 -49.90 31.13
C GLY A 42 15.00 -49.20 32.06
N GLU A 43 14.41 -48.39 32.93
CA GLU A 43 14.68 -48.10 34.36
C GLU A 43 16.08 -48.27 34.97
N THR A 44 16.55 -47.20 35.61
CA THR A 44 16.79 -46.99 37.07
C THR A 44 17.81 -45.83 37.25
N CYS A 45 17.95 -45.04 38.32
CA CYS A 45 17.18 -44.67 39.52
C CYS A 45 18.05 -43.60 40.27
N GLN A 46 17.42 -42.68 41.02
CA GLN A 46 17.98 -41.86 42.16
C GLN A 46 19.04 -40.78 41.84
N GLN A 47 19.11 -39.59 42.46
CA GLN A 47 18.59 -39.08 43.75
C GLN A 47 18.60 -37.53 43.75
N SER A 48 17.63 -36.92 44.45
CA SER A 48 17.62 -35.50 44.87
C SER A 48 18.34 -35.29 46.22
N PRO A 49 18.46 -34.03 46.70
CA PRO A 49 17.62 -33.57 47.83
C PRO A 49 17.04 -32.15 47.59
N LYS A 50 15.75 -31.86 47.85
CA LYS A 50 15.03 -31.54 49.13
C LYS A 50 15.58 -30.28 49.85
N ALA A 51 14.80 -29.36 50.44
CA ALA A 51 13.36 -29.12 50.57
C ALA A 51 13.10 -27.82 51.38
N ALA A 52 11.81 -27.38 51.39
CA ALA A 52 11.06 -26.72 52.49
C ALA A 52 11.23 -25.20 52.71
N SER A 53 10.19 -24.40 53.05
CA SER A 53 8.77 -24.62 53.41
C SER A 53 8.08 -23.27 53.69
N GLY A 54 6.76 -23.17 53.52
CA GLY A 54 5.92 -22.23 54.28
C GLY A 54 4.60 -21.77 53.64
N ASP A 55 3.50 -22.46 53.96
CA ASP A 55 2.08 -22.07 53.83
C ASP A 55 1.44 -22.37 55.23
N PRO A 56 0.38 -21.70 55.74
CA PRO A 56 -1.02 -21.94 55.30
C PRO A 56 -2.04 -20.78 55.45
N GLY A 57 -3.12 -20.81 54.66
CA GLY A 57 -4.47 -20.58 55.23
C GLY A 57 -5.63 -20.02 54.37
N ARG A 58 -6.43 -20.94 53.80
CA ARG A 58 -7.91 -20.96 53.55
C ARG A 58 -8.55 -19.85 52.69
N ASP A 59 -9.50 -20.10 51.79
CA ASP A 59 -10.63 -21.05 51.83
C ASP A 59 -11.13 -21.50 50.42
N ARG A 60 -11.91 -22.59 50.44
CA ARG A 60 -12.42 -23.48 49.37
C ARG A 60 -13.55 -22.83 48.55
N SER A 61 -13.74 -23.15 47.27
CA SER A 61 -14.43 -24.32 46.69
C SER A 61 -14.23 -24.30 45.17
N GLY A 62 -13.97 -25.35 44.39
CA GLY A 62 -14.50 -26.71 44.37
C GLY A 62 -15.18 -26.95 43.01
N ALA A 63 -14.48 -27.52 42.02
CA ALA A 63 -15.06 -28.23 40.86
C ALA A 63 -13.97 -28.95 40.05
N GLY A 64 -14.09 -30.28 39.92
CA GLY A 64 -13.24 -31.14 39.09
C GLY A 64 -13.64 -31.14 37.60
N PRO A 65 -12.89 -31.86 36.74
CA PRO A 65 -12.95 -31.70 35.28
C PRO A 65 -14.07 -32.53 34.66
N LEU A 66 -14.91 -31.89 33.83
CA LEU A 66 -15.96 -32.55 33.05
C LEU A 66 -15.44 -32.99 31.68
N THR A 67 -15.48 -34.31 31.46
CA THR A 67 -15.34 -34.98 30.17
C THR A 67 -16.61 -34.82 29.33
N ALA A 68 -16.44 -34.81 28.01
CA ALA A 68 -17.47 -34.70 26.99
C ALA A 68 -18.57 -35.77 27.10
N ALA A 69 -19.80 -35.38 27.45
CA ALA A 69 -21.06 -36.02 27.06
C ALA A 69 -22.30 -35.40 27.75
N VAL A 70 -22.72 -34.17 27.44
CA VAL A 70 -24.13 -33.74 27.69
C VAL A 70 -24.51 -32.63 26.70
N LEU A 71 -25.29 -32.97 25.65
CA LEU A 71 -26.21 -32.06 24.97
C LEU A 71 -27.14 -32.88 24.05
N ARG A 72 -28.10 -33.57 24.65
CA ARG A 72 -29.31 -34.04 23.96
C ARG A 72 -30.50 -33.87 24.90
N ARG A 73 -31.58 -33.32 24.34
CA ARG A 73 -32.98 -33.37 24.78
C ARG A 73 -33.53 -32.11 25.47
N ALA A 74 -33.87 -31.12 24.66
CA ALA A 74 -35.14 -30.39 24.76
C ALA A 74 -35.55 -29.98 23.32
N TYR A 75 -36.86 -29.92 23.04
CA TYR A 75 -37.53 -29.75 21.73
C TYR A 75 -37.81 -31.03 20.93
N ARG A 76 -38.79 -31.80 21.43
CA ARG A 76 -39.79 -32.46 20.59
C ARG A 76 -41.12 -31.77 20.84
N GLY A 77 -41.68 -31.11 19.83
CA GLY A 77 -43.02 -30.55 19.84
C GLY A 77 -43.43 -30.14 18.43
N GLY A 78 -44.18 -31.01 17.77
CA GLY A 78 -45.10 -30.68 16.66
C GLY A 78 -44.50 -30.15 15.36
N MET A 79 -44.19 -31.05 14.42
CA MET A 79 -44.20 -30.71 12.99
C MET A 79 -45.66 -30.48 12.58
N GLY A 80 -46.08 -29.23 12.52
CA GLY A 80 -47.18 -28.80 11.67
C GLY A 80 -46.64 -28.62 10.26
N VAL A 81 -47.09 -29.44 9.33
CA VAL A 81 -46.85 -29.27 7.90
C VAL A 81 -47.58 -27.99 7.47
N SER A 82 -46.84 -26.89 7.29
CA SER A 82 -47.34 -25.73 6.55
C SER A 82 -47.03 -25.95 5.07
N THR A 83 -48.09 -26.18 4.32
CA THR A 83 -48.18 -26.21 2.86
C THR A 83 -47.22 -25.22 2.18
N GLU A 84 -46.39 -25.71 1.24
CA GLU A 84 -45.72 -24.85 0.26
C GLU A 84 -46.80 -24.06 -0.50
N SER A 85 -46.94 -22.77 -0.17
CA SER A 85 -47.69 -21.83 -0.98
C SER A 85 -46.85 -21.47 -2.20
N ALA A 86 -47.45 -21.52 -3.40
CA ALA A 86 -46.83 -21.02 -4.62
C ALA A 86 -46.31 -19.58 -4.41
N PRO A 87 -45.17 -19.19 -5.02
CA PRO A 87 -44.65 -17.83 -4.89
C PRO A 87 -45.73 -16.83 -5.32
N ALA A 88 -46.04 -15.88 -4.44
CA ALA A 88 -47.08 -14.91 -4.71
C ALA A 88 -46.65 -13.98 -5.85
N THR A 89 -47.60 -13.59 -6.70
CA THR A 89 -47.37 -12.56 -7.71
C THR A 89 -47.73 -11.21 -7.13
N PHE A 90 -46.82 -10.25 -7.21
CA PHE A 90 -47.03 -8.89 -6.70
C PHE A 90 -47.07 -7.88 -7.84
N THR A 91 -47.87 -6.82 -7.70
CA THR A 91 -47.68 -5.59 -8.49
C THR A 91 -46.71 -4.65 -7.76
N VAL A 92 -46.12 -3.70 -8.47
CA VAL A 92 -45.29 -2.64 -7.85
C VAL A 92 -46.09 -1.84 -6.82
N SER A 93 -47.38 -1.61 -7.06
CA SER A 93 -48.29 -0.96 -6.11
C SER A 93 -48.50 -1.77 -4.83
N ASP A 94 -48.56 -3.10 -4.93
CA ASP A 94 -48.72 -3.95 -3.74
C ASP A 94 -47.49 -3.88 -2.86
N VAL A 95 -46.30 -3.96 -3.46
CA VAL A 95 -45.03 -3.83 -2.71
C VAL A 95 -44.92 -2.45 -2.07
N ALA A 96 -45.39 -1.38 -2.71
CA ALA A 96 -45.35 -0.02 -2.18
C ALA A 96 -46.12 0.16 -0.85
N THR A 97 -47.09 -0.71 -0.56
CA THR A 97 -47.81 -0.72 0.74
C THR A 97 -46.99 -1.30 1.90
N HIS A 98 -45.90 -2.03 1.61
CA HIS A 98 -45.01 -2.69 2.58
C HIS A 98 -43.76 -1.83 2.84
N ASN A 99 -43.97 -0.64 3.42
CA ASN A 99 -42.94 0.40 3.60
C ASN A 99 -42.69 0.83 5.06
N LYS A 100 -43.15 0.05 6.03
CA LYS A 100 -43.05 0.34 7.48
C LYS A 100 -42.07 -0.61 8.15
N ALA A 101 -41.54 -0.22 9.31
CA ALA A 101 -40.53 -1.02 10.02
C ALA A 101 -41.06 -2.38 10.50
N ASP A 102 -42.37 -2.53 10.68
CA ASP A 102 -43.04 -3.78 11.03
C ASP A 102 -43.66 -4.50 9.82
N ASN A 103 -43.52 -3.94 8.62
CA ASN A 103 -44.00 -4.49 7.36
C ASN A 103 -43.18 -3.92 6.17
N LEU A 104 -42.06 -4.57 5.84
CA LEU A 104 -40.99 -4.01 4.99
C LEU A 104 -40.56 -4.95 3.86
N TYR A 105 -41.03 -4.70 2.63
CA TYR A 105 -40.64 -5.48 1.45
C TYR A 105 -39.78 -4.66 0.50
N ILE A 106 -38.95 -5.33 -0.30
CA ILE A 106 -38.14 -4.71 -1.36
C ILE A 106 -38.20 -5.55 -2.64
N ILE A 107 -38.03 -4.90 -3.79
CA ILE A 107 -37.85 -5.60 -5.07
C ILE A 107 -36.37 -5.62 -5.46
N VAL A 108 -35.86 -6.77 -5.88
CA VAL A 108 -34.54 -6.94 -6.51
C VAL A 108 -34.70 -7.80 -7.77
N ASP A 109 -34.38 -7.23 -8.93
CA ASP A 109 -34.49 -7.84 -10.27
C ASP A 109 -35.85 -8.49 -10.52
N GLY A 110 -36.91 -7.80 -10.09
CA GLY A 110 -38.29 -8.25 -10.22
C GLY A 110 -38.70 -9.36 -9.26
N ASP A 111 -37.85 -9.79 -8.33
CA ASP A 111 -38.23 -10.66 -7.22
C ASP A 111 -38.48 -9.82 -5.96
N VAL A 112 -39.47 -10.21 -5.17
CA VAL A 112 -39.94 -9.53 -3.96
C VAL A 112 -39.43 -10.28 -2.73
N TYR A 113 -38.81 -9.53 -1.82
CA TYR A 113 -38.23 -10.06 -0.60
C TYR A 113 -38.85 -9.39 0.62
N ASP A 114 -39.29 -10.19 1.59
CA ASP A 114 -39.66 -9.73 2.91
C ASP A 114 -38.40 -9.59 3.77
N VAL A 115 -38.05 -8.34 4.08
CA VAL A 115 -36.88 -8.02 4.91
C VAL A 115 -37.27 -7.54 6.30
N THR A 116 -38.54 -7.67 6.68
CA THR A 116 -39.09 -7.15 7.95
C THR A 116 -38.33 -7.69 9.16
N LYS A 117 -38.09 -9.00 9.24
CA LYS A 117 -37.32 -9.59 10.35
C LYS A 117 -35.81 -9.49 10.15
N PHE A 118 -35.38 -9.38 8.90
CA PHE A 118 -33.96 -9.33 8.55
C PHE A 118 -33.33 -7.95 8.76
N GLN A 119 -34.14 -6.89 8.87
CA GLN A 119 -33.61 -5.53 8.94
C GLN A 119 -32.70 -5.26 10.14
N ASP A 120 -32.92 -5.94 11.28
CA ASP A 120 -32.08 -5.82 12.48
C ASP A 120 -30.76 -6.59 12.34
N ASP A 121 -30.70 -7.60 11.48
CA ASP A 121 -29.51 -8.41 11.19
C ASP A 121 -28.72 -7.89 9.98
N HIS A 122 -29.23 -6.88 9.29
CA HIS A 122 -28.60 -6.34 8.09
C HIS A 122 -27.29 -5.59 8.45
N PRO A 123 -26.12 -5.99 7.92
CA PRO A 123 -24.82 -5.41 8.31
C PRO A 123 -24.67 -3.90 8.06
N GLY A 124 -25.43 -3.34 7.12
CA GLY A 124 -25.49 -1.89 6.87
C GLY A 124 -26.42 -1.12 7.82
N GLY A 125 -27.06 -1.80 8.77
CA GLY A 125 -28.05 -1.25 9.68
C GLY A 125 -29.45 -1.10 9.08
N LYS A 126 -30.48 -1.21 9.94
CA LYS A 126 -31.90 -1.21 9.54
C LYS A 126 -32.38 0.03 8.78
N LYS A 127 -31.79 1.21 9.07
CA LYS A 127 -32.16 2.47 8.44
C LYS A 127 -31.93 2.48 6.92
N ILE A 128 -31.04 1.62 6.40
CA ILE A 128 -30.79 1.52 4.95
C ILE A 128 -31.95 0.81 4.26
N LEU A 129 -32.39 -0.33 4.79
CA LEU A 129 -33.52 -1.09 4.24
C LEU A 129 -34.83 -0.29 4.34
N GLN A 130 -35.04 0.43 5.45
CA GLN A 130 -36.21 1.28 5.63
C GLN A 130 -36.34 2.42 4.59
N ARG A 131 -35.24 2.94 4.04
CA ARG A 131 -35.28 3.99 2.99
C ARG A 131 -35.76 3.47 1.63
N VAL A 132 -35.53 2.19 1.37
CA VAL A 132 -35.89 1.49 0.12
C VAL A 132 -37.10 0.57 0.27
N GLY A 133 -37.67 0.48 1.46
CA GLY A 133 -38.91 -0.24 1.74
C GLY A 133 -40.05 0.18 0.82
N GLY A 134 -40.72 -0.81 0.26
CA GLY A 134 -41.79 -0.66 -0.72
C GLY A 134 -41.35 -0.19 -2.10
N LYS A 135 -40.05 -0.28 -2.44
CA LYS A 135 -39.50 0.20 -3.72
C LYS A 135 -38.67 -0.87 -4.43
N ASP A 136 -38.42 -0.61 -5.72
CA ASP A 136 -37.35 -1.28 -6.45
C ASP A 136 -35.99 -0.82 -5.94
N ALA A 137 -35.29 -1.76 -5.31
CA ALA A 137 -33.99 -1.58 -4.70
C ALA A 137 -32.89 -2.25 -5.53
N SER A 138 -33.16 -2.75 -6.74
CA SER A 138 -32.20 -3.54 -7.55
C SER A 138 -30.88 -2.80 -7.74
N LYS A 139 -30.93 -1.51 -8.11
CA LYS A 139 -29.74 -0.68 -8.30
C LYS A 139 -28.94 -0.49 -7.01
N GLN A 140 -29.63 -0.30 -5.88
CA GLN A 140 -29.01 -0.15 -4.56
C GLN A 140 -28.46 -1.48 -4.05
N PHE A 141 -29.16 -2.58 -4.32
CA PHE A 141 -28.75 -3.92 -3.96
C PHE A 141 -27.44 -4.27 -4.66
N TRP A 142 -27.39 -4.16 -5.98
CA TRP A 142 -26.19 -4.47 -6.77
C TRP A 142 -25.02 -3.51 -6.57
N LYS A 143 -25.30 -2.30 -6.05
CA LYS A 143 -24.25 -1.38 -5.64
C LYS A 143 -23.46 -1.87 -4.42
N TYR A 144 -24.09 -2.63 -3.52
CA TYR A 144 -23.49 -3.03 -2.24
C TYR A 144 -23.37 -4.56 -2.05
N HIS A 145 -24.00 -5.36 -2.91
CA HIS A 145 -24.08 -6.80 -2.79
C HIS A 145 -23.75 -7.48 -4.13
N ASN A 146 -23.25 -8.70 -4.04
CA ASN A 146 -22.99 -9.57 -5.19
C ASN A 146 -24.01 -10.71 -5.26
N GLU A 147 -23.96 -11.48 -6.36
CA GLU A 147 -24.92 -12.54 -6.65
C GLU A 147 -24.92 -13.64 -5.58
N GLY A 148 -23.78 -13.85 -4.92
CA GLY A 148 -23.64 -14.81 -3.81
C GLY A 148 -24.51 -14.45 -2.59
N ILE A 149 -24.81 -13.17 -2.38
CA ILE A 149 -25.70 -12.72 -1.30
C ILE A 149 -27.15 -13.10 -1.62
N LEU A 150 -27.62 -12.89 -2.87
CA LEU A 150 -28.94 -13.39 -3.28
C LEU A 150 -29.00 -14.91 -3.14
N LYS A 151 -28.02 -15.65 -3.68
CA LYS A 151 -27.99 -17.11 -3.56
C LYS A 151 -28.09 -17.61 -2.12
N LYS A 152 -27.45 -16.91 -1.17
CA LYS A 152 -27.45 -17.26 0.25
C LYS A 152 -28.78 -16.99 0.95
N TRP A 153 -29.47 -15.89 0.62
CA TRP A 153 -30.64 -15.42 1.36
C TRP A 153 -31.97 -15.61 0.64
N HIS A 154 -31.95 -15.92 -0.66
CA HIS A 154 -33.13 -16.06 -1.49
C HIS A 154 -34.15 -17.02 -0.89
N ALA A 155 -33.76 -18.26 -0.58
CA ALA A 155 -34.66 -19.26 -0.01
C ALA A 155 -35.32 -18.85 1.33
N ARG A 156 -34.75 -17.86 2.04
CA ARG A 156 -35.23 -17.43 3.36
C ARG A 156 -36.09 -16.17 3.33
N LEU A 157 -35.81 -15.26 2.38
CA LEU A 157 -36.41 -13.92 2.36
C LEU A 157 -37.30 -13.69 1.14
N HIS A 158 -37.21 -14.53 0.11
CA HIS A 158 -38.01 -14.42 -1.10
C HIS A 158 -39.47 -14.80 -0.83
N VAL A 159 -40.40 -13.89 -1.16
CA VAL A 159 -41.83 -14.09 -0.95
C VAL A 159 -42.64 -14.15 -2.26
N GLY A 160 -42.03 -13.78 -3.39
CA GLY A 160 -42.69 -13.84 -4.69
C GLY A 160 -41.98 -13.00 -5.75
N SER A 161 -42.61 -12.80 -6.92
CA SER A 161 -42.05 -12.00 -8.01
C SER A 161 -43.07 -11.02 -8.57
N LEU A 162 -42.60 -9.97 -9.24
CA LEU A 162 -43.43 -9.04 -9.97
C LEU A 162 -44.10 -9.73 -11.17
N ASP A 163 -45.36 -9.37 -11.40
CA ASP A 163 -46.18 -9.78 -12.55
C ASP A 163 -45.55 -9.48 -13.92
N SER A 164 -44.61 -8.52 -13.98
CA SER A 164 -43.97 -8.04 -15.21
C SER A 164 -42.65 -8.73 -15.60
N LYS A 165 -42.19 -9.79 -14.92
CA LYS A 165 -40.85 -10.39 -15.16
C LYS A 165 -40.81 -11.34 -16.39
N PRO A 166 -40.06 -11.04 -17.47
CA PRO A 166 -39.93 -11.94 -18.63
C PRO A 166 -38.92 -13.08 -18.38
N LYS A 167 -39.18 -14.29 -18.92
CA LYS A 167 -38.25 -15.44 -18.85
C LYS A 167 -37.08 -15.31 -19.85
N PRO A 168 -35.84 -15.72 -19.51
CA PRO A 168 -34.65 -15.47 -20.35
C PRO A 168 -34.50 -16.48 -21.50
N LYS A 169 -33.92 -16.03 -22.63
CA LYS A 169 -33.52 -16.86 -23.79
C LYS A 169 -32.01 -16.63 -24.10
N PRO A 170 -31.26 -17.65 -24.61
CA PRO A 170 -29.79 -17.68 -24.55
C PRO A 170 -29.07 -16.88 -25.64
N ALA A 171 -27.81 -16.53 -25.36
CA ALA A 171 -26.88 -15.78 -26.21
C ALA A 171 -26.20 -16.64 -27.31
N PRO A 172 -25.71 -16.04 -28.42
CA PRO A 172 -24.82 -16.69 -29.38
C PRO A 172 -23.33 -16.34 -29.18
N GLU A 173 -22.49 -17.28 -29.62
CA GLU A 173 -21.01 -17.34 -29.58
C GLU A 173 -20.30 -16.67 -30.79
N PRO A 174 -18.95 -16.50 -30.75
CA PRO A 174 -18.18 -15.55 -31.57
C PRO A 174 -17.47 -16.16 -32.80
N VAL A 175 -17.00 -15.31 -33.73
CA VAL A 175 -16.22 -15.64 -34.95
C VAL A 175 -15.06 -14.62 -35.11
N PRO A 176 -13.88 -15.01 -35.68
CA PRO A 176 -12.56 -14.56 -35.23
C PRO A 176 -11.84 -13.51 -36.11
N GLU A 177 -10.67 -13.07 -35.60
CA GLU A 177 -9.67 -12.15 -36.20
C GLU A 177 -9.08 -12.61 -37.55
N PRO A 178 -8.42 -11.68 -38.26
CA PRO A 178 -7.09 -11.97 -38.78
C PRO A 178 -6.01 -10.91 -38.48
N SER A 179 -4.78 -11.40 -38.28
CA SER A 179 -3.52 -10.65 -38.07
C SER A 179 -2.77 -10.36 -39.41
N PRO A 180 -1.49 -9.91 -39.41
CA PRO A 180 -1.06 -8.54 -39.67
C PRO A 180 -0.25 -8.37 -40.98
N LYS A 181 0.10 -7.13 -41.35
CA LYS A 181 1.14 -6.85 -42.37
C LYS A 181 2.16 -5.83 -41.90
N THR A 182 3.42 -6.20 -42.11
CA THR A 182 4.70 -5.52 -41.89
C THR A 182 4.92 -4.36 -42.86
N VAL A 183 5.56 -3.27 -42.39
CA VAL A 183 6.41 -2.40 -43.23
C VAL A 183 7.56 -1.83 -42.40
N ALA A 184 8.77 -1.89 -42.97
CA ALA A 184 10.04 -1.47 -42.42
C ALA A 184 10.20 0.06 -42.37
N ALA A 185 10.99 0.56 -41.42
CA ALA A 185 11.44 1.95 -41.37
C ALA A 185 12.97 2.02 -41.21
N THR A 186 13.57 2.84 -42.06
CA THR A 186 15.01 3.07 -42.28
C THR A 186 15.61 3.96 -41.20
N GLN A 187 16.79 3.59 -40.71
CA GLN A 187 17.58 4.37 -39.75
C GLN A 187 18.35 5.50 -40.48
N LYS A 188 18.38 6.69 -39.87
CA LYS A 188 19.37 7.74 -40.17
C LYS A 188 20.12 8.07 -38.88
N GLU A 189 21.40 7.76 -38.88
CA GLU A 189 22.37 8.13 -37.85
C GLU A 189 22.61 9.65 -37.88
N VAL A 190 22.66 10.25 -36.69
CA VAL A 190 23.24 11.58 -36.50
C VAL A 190 24.36 11.44 -35.48
N SER A 191 25.56 11.79 -35.93
CA SER A 191 26.83 11.75 -35.22
C SER A 191 26.83 12.69 -34.01
N ARG A 192 27.33 12.17 -32.89
CA ARG A 192 27.49 12.86 -31.62
C ARG A 192 28.78 13.69 -31.65
N ALA A 193 28.66 15.01 -31.56
CA ALA A 193 29.78 15.90 -31.28
C ALA A 193 30.07 15.87 -29.78
N SER A 194 31.31 15.58 -29.41
CA SER A 194 31.83 15.63 -28.04
C SER A 194 32.21 17.07 -27.69
N SER A 195 31.59 17.63 -26.66
CA SER A 195 32.12 18.78 -25.92
C SER A 195 32.70 18.27 -24.61
N ASP A 196 33.97 18.56 -24.39
CA ASP A 196 34.71 18.32 -23.16
C ASP A 196 34.04 19.11 -22.01
N GLU A 197 33.28 18.40 -21.17
CA GLU A 197 32.95 18.85 -19.81
C GLU A 197 33.83 18.03 -18.86
N GLU A 198 34.55 18.71 -17.96
CA GLU A 198 35.29 18.10 -16.85
C GLU A 198 34.41 17.03 -16.17
N SER A 199 34.73 15.76 -16.39
CA SER A 199 33.98 14.67 -15.79
C SER A 199 34.23 14.70 -14.29
N ALA A 200 33.21 15.01 -13.49
CA ALA A 200 33.27 14.84 -12.05
C ALA A 200 33.72 13.40 -11.73
N ASP A 201 34.80 13.28 -10.96
CA ASP A 201 35.35 11.99 -10.55
C ASP A 201 34.29 11.15 -9.84
N ALA A 202 34.37 9.83 -10.00
CA ALA A 202 33.45 8.93 -9.33
C ALA A 202 33.63 9.02 -7.80
N LEU A 203 32.51 9.02 -7.08
CA LEU A 203 32.53 9.00 -5.61
C LEU A 203 33.04 7.65 -5.10
N GLU A 204 33.66 7.68 -3.91
CA GLU A 204 34.22 6.49 -3.27
C GLU A 204 33.17 5.37 -3.06
N PRO A 205 33.53 4.10 -3.30
CA PRO A 205 32.66 2.98 -3.03
C PRO A 205 32.17 2.92 -1.57
N PHE A 206 30.91 2.53 -1.37
CA PHE A 206 30.25 2.51 -0.07
C PHE A 206 29.31 1.30 0.09
N GLY A 207 29.19 0.78 1.31
CA GLY A 207 28.34 -0.37 1.62
C GLY A 207 28.99 -1.72 1.30
N GLU A 208 28.19 -2.80 1.34
CA GLU A 208 28.69 -4.19 1.30
C GLU A 208 29.15 -4.68 -0.07
N GLN A 209 29.02 -3.86 -1.12
CA GLN A 209 29.37 -4.21 -2.51
C GLN A 209 28.65 -5.47 -3.03
N ILE A 210 27.47 -5.79 -2.49
CA ILE A 210 26.61 -6.83 -3.04
C ILE A 210 26.01 -6.29 -4.35
N PRO A 211 26.17 -7.00 -5.49
CA PRO A 211 25.67 -6.51 -6.77
C PRO A 211 24.19 -6.14 -6.71
N PHE A 212 23.88 -4.91 -7.16
CA PHE A 212 22.53 -4.33 -7.21
C PHE A 212 21.81 -4.16 -5.86
N SER A 213 22.48 -4.41 -4.72
CA SER A 213 21.92 -4.11 -3.38
C SER A 213 21.90 -2.62 -3.06
N ASP A 214 22.76 -1.85 -3.71
CA ASP A 214 22.84 -0.40 -3.63
C ASP A 214 22.95 0.20 -5.06
N PRO A 215 22.55 1.46 -5.25
CA PRO A 215 22.68 2.18 -6.52
C PRO A 215 24.11 2.16 -7.09
N GLY A 216 24.24 2.25 -8.41
CA GLY A 216 25.54 2.15 -9.09
C GLY A 216 26.59 3.14 -8.59
N TRP A 217 26.20 4.35 -8.20
CA TRP A 217 27.13 5.37 -7.70
C TRP A 217 27.74 5.02 -6.33
N TYR A 218 27.19 4.06 -5.58
CA TYR A 218 27.81 3.50 -4.37
C TYR A 218 28.94 2.52 -4.72
N GLN A 219 29.06 2.12 -5.98
CA GLN A 219 30.04 1.14 -6.47
C GLN A 219 31.09 1.83 -7.37
N GLY A 220 31.31 3.14 -7.20
CA GLY A 220 32.28 3.91 -7.99
C GLY A 220 31.85 4.18 -9.44
N GLN A 221 30.55 4.10 -9.76
CA GLN A 221 30.06 4.55 -11.07
C GLN A 221 29.86 6.07 -11.06
N HIS A 222 30.20 6.72 -12.18
CA HIS A 222 29.92 8.15 -12.36
C HIS A 222 28.41 8.41 -12.39
N SER A 223 28.00 9.53 -11.80
CA SER A 223 26.61 9.99 -11.82
C SER A 223 26.57 11.50 -12.01
N PRO A 224 25.67 12.03 -12.88
CA PRO A 224 25.45 13.47 -12.98
C PRO A 224 24.54 14.01 -11.87
N TYR A 225 24.03 13.14 -10.98
CA TYR A 225 23.00 13.49 -10.00
C TYR A 225 23.55 13.64 -8.58
N PHE A 226 24.63 12.92 -8.24
CA PHE A 226 25.17 12.85 -6.88
C PHE A 226 26.54 13.50 -6.80
N ASN A 227 26.83 14.08 -5.64
CA ASN A 227 28.09 14.75 -5.32
C ASN A 227 28.46 14.46 -3.85
N GLU A 228 29.42 15.19 -3.30
CA GLU A 228 29.97 14.95 -1.96
C GLU A 228 28.95 15.21 -0.85
N THR A 229 28.01 16.16 -1.00
CA THR A 229 26.99 16.42 0.03
C THR A 229 25.99 15.29 0.11
N HIS A 230 25.64 14.70 -1.05
CA HIS A 230 24.84 13.48 -1.12
C HIS A 230 25.54 12.29 -0.46
N ALA A 231 26.84 12.10 -0.74
CA ALA A 231 27.64 11.04 -0.13
C ALA A 231 27.75 11.20 1.39
N ALA A 232 27.88 12.44 1.87
CA ALA A 232 27.94 12.76 3.30
C ALA A 232 26.61 12.48 4.01
N LEU A 233 25.48 12.90 3.43
CA LEU A 233 24.16 12.61 3.97
C LEU A 233 23.90 11.11 4.06
N ARG A 234 24.18 10.38 2.97
CA ARG A 234 24.09 8.92 2.94
C ARG A 234 24.84 8.28 4.11
N ALA A 235 26.11 8.67 4.31
CA ALA A 235 26.94 8.08 5.36
C ALA A 235 26.40 8.36 6.76
N GLU A 236 25.92 9.59 6.99
CA GLU A 236 25.32 10.00 8.26
C GLU A 236 24.03 9.20 8.57
N VAL A 237 23.11 9.12 7.60
CA VAL A 237 21.85 8.40 7.78
C VAL A 237 22.10 6.90 7.93
N ARG A 238 23.01 6.32 7.13
CA ARG A 238 23.40 4.89 7.24
C ARG A 238 23.91 4.56 8.64
N GLN A 239 24.76 5.40 9.22
CA GLN A 239 25.29 5.19 10.55
C GLN A 239 24.18 5.11 11.59
N TRP A 240 23.20 6.02 11.51
CA TRP A 240 22.06 6.02 12.43
C TRP A 240 21.16 4.81 12.24
N VAL A 241 20.86 4.47 10.98
CA VAL A 241 20.06 3.30 10.62
C VAL A 241 20.67 2.01 11.16
N ASP A 242 21.95 1.77 10.93
CA ASP A 242 22.63 0.53 11.32
C ASP A 242 22.81 0.43 12.85
N ALA A 243 23.09 1.55 13.53
CA ALA A 243 23.40 1.56 14.96
C ALA A 243 22.14 1.58 15.85
N GLU A 244 21.11 2.34 15.48
CA GLU A 244 20.00 2.66 16.38
C GLU A 244 18.64 2.16 15.87
N LEU A 245 18.45 2.01 14.55
CA LEU A 245 17.13 1.70 14.00
C LEU A 245 16.98 0.21 13.64
N ASP A 246 17.78 -0.32 12.72
CA ASP A 246 17.67 -1.67 12.18
C ASP A 246 17.60 -2.76 13.28
N PRO A 247 18.41 -2.71 14.35
CA PRO A 247 18.36 -3.72 15.42
C PRO A 247 17.00 -3.81 16.13
N ASN A 248 16.24 -2.70 16.17
CA ASN A 248 15.03 -2.57 16.99
C ASN A 248 13.73 -2.66 16.18
N VAL A 249 13.78 -2.43 14.87
CA VAL A 249 12.59 -2.33 14.00
C VAL A 249 11.68 -3.55 14.06
N THR A 250 12.25 -4.75 14.25
CA THR A 250 11.44 -5.96 14.39
C THR A 250 10.56 -5.92 15.61
N GLU A 251 11.09 -5.55 16.77
CA GLU A 251 10.32 -5.42 17.99
C GLU A 251 9.24 -4.33 17.86
N TRP A 252 9.59 -3.18 17.28
CA TRP A 252 8.65 -2.07 17.10
C TRP A 252 7.48 -2.43 16.18
N ASP A 253 7.74 -3.18 15.10
CA ASP A 253 6.70 -3.60 14.17
C ASP A 253 5.77 -4.64 14.79
N GLU A 254 6.33 -5.61 15.54
CA GLU A 254 5.58 -6.59 16.33
C GLU A 254 4.69 -5.92 17.40
N ALA A 255 5.23 -4.90 18.08
CA ALA A 255 4.50 -4.09 19.06
C ALA A 255 3.50 -3.10 18.43
N LYS A 256 3.49 -2.97 17.09
CA LYS A 256 2.70 -1.97 16.35
C LYS A 256 2.95 -0.53 16.87
N ARG A 257 4.15 -0.25 17.38
CA ARG A 257 4.52 1.03 17.99
C ARG A 257 6.01 1.28 17.85
N VAL A 258 6.35 2.47 17.38
CA VAL A 258 7.70 3.02 17.39
C VAL A 258 7.83 3.94 18.61
N PRO A 259 8.96 3.91 19.36
CA PRO A 259 9.20 4.85 20.44
C PRO A 259 9.16 6.29 19.95
N GLU A 260 8.51 7.18 20.71
CA GLU A 260 8.33 8.60 20.35
C GLU A 260 9.66 9.32 20.17
N GLU A 261 10.68 8.91 20.93
CA GLU A 261 12.02 9.48 20.85
C GLU A 261 12.67 9.31 19.47
N VAL A 262 12.36 8.23 18.73
CA VAL A 262 12.86 8.04 17.37
C VAL A 262 12.30 9.09 16.41
N TYR A 263 11.03 9.47 16.60
CA TYR A 263 10.41 10.54 15.80
C TYR A 263 10.94 11.92 16.18
N LYS A 264 11.19 12.18 17.48
CA LYS A 264 11.86 13.41 17.92
C LYS A 264 13.27 13.53 17.34
N GLU A 265 13.99 12.42 17.26
CA GLU A 265 15.33 12.41 16.70
C GLU A 265 15.36 12.77 15.20
N MET A 266 14.32 12.42 14.44
CA MET A 266 14.15 12.93 13.07
C MET A 266 14.09 14.46 13.03
N GLY A 267 13.48 15.10 14.02
CA GLY A 267 13.41 16.56 14.13
C GLY A 267 14.75 17.17 14.56
N ARG A 268 15.40 16.62 15.60
CA ARG A 268 16.70 17.10 16.08
C ARG A 268 17.81 17.04 15.04
N ARG A 269 17.78 16.03 14.17
CA ARG A 269 18.73 15.87 13.05
C ARG A 269 18.40 16.75 11.85
N GLY A 270 17.29 17.48 11.88
CA GLY A 270 16.82 18.29 10.74
C GLY A 270 16.20 17.45 9.61
N TYR A 271 15.99 16.16 9.81
CA TYR A 271 15.48 15.26 8.75
C TYR A 271 14.02 15.55 8.41
N LEU A 272 13.18 15.90 9.38
CA LEU A 272 11.79 16.29 9.11
C LEU A 272 11.70 17.49 8.16
N ALA A 273 12.56 18.49 8.32
CA ALA A 273 12.61 19.65 7.43
C ALA A 273 13.04 19.27 5.99
N GLY A 274 13.82 18.20 5.84
CA GLY A 274 14.26 17.69 4.54
C GLY A 274 13.21 16.89 3.76
N LEU A 275 12.04 16.58 4.34
CA LEU A 275 11.02 15.68 3.78
C LEU A 275 9.77 16.40 3.25
N LEU A 276 9.89 17.71 2.98
CA LEU A 276 8.75 18.58 2.69
C LEU A 276 8.53 18.86 1.20
N GLY A 277 9.46 18.45 0.32
CA GLY A 277 9.39 18.75 -1.11
C GLY A 277 9.37 20.25 -1.42
N VAL A 278 10.04 21.04 -0.58
CA VAL A 278 10.19 22.50 -0.67
C VAL A 278 11.61 22.88 -0.25
N LYS A 279 12.00 24.15 -0.46
CA LYS A 279 13.27 24.67 0.07
C LYS A 279 13.34 24.44 1.58
N TYR A 280 14.53 24.11 2.07
CA TYR A 280 14.76 23.80 3.47
C TYR A 280 14.34 24.99 4.37
N PRO A 281 13.37 24.82 5.29
CA PRO A 281 12.82 25.92 6.10
C PRO A 281 13.71 26.23 7.32
N THR A 282 14.80 26.97 7.09
CA THR A 282 15.80 27.29 8.12
C THR A 282 15.26 28.16 9.25
N GLU A 283 14.16 28.88 9.03
CA GLU A 283 13.53 29.72 10.04
C GLU A 283 12.80 28.93 11.14
N TYR A 284 12.51 27.64 10.93
CA TYR A 284 11.77 26.80 11.89
C TYR A 284 12.50 25.51 12.30
N ALA A 285 13.59 25.15 11.63
CA ALA A 285 14.23 23.85 11.81
C ALA A 285 15.75 23.95 12.05
N ALA A 286 16.26 22.99 12.82
CA ALA A 286 17.69 22.71 12.85
C ALA A 286 18.16 22.23 11.47
N GLY A 287 19.38 22.57 11.08
CA GLY A 287 20.00 22.07 9.85
C GLY A 287 20.46 20.62 9.98
N VAL A 288 20.71 19.98 8.84
CA VAL A 288 21.33 18.65 8.79
C VAL A 288 22.84 18.77 8.97
N LYS A 289 23.44 17.94 9.81
CA LYS A 289 24.86 18.05 10.17
C LYS A 289 25.79 17.96 8.95
N SER A 290 25.54 17.03 8.04
CA SER A 290 26.35 16.80 6.83
C SER A 290 26.04 17.71 5.65
N VAL A 291 24.92 18.44 5.68
CA VAL A 291 24.42 19.21 4.52
C VAL A 291 23.99 20.60 4.95
N ALA A 292 24.67 21.61 4.43
CA ALA A 292 24.23 22.99 4.59
C ALA A 292 22.84 23.19 3.97
N PRO A 293 21.89 23.88 4.64
CA PRO A 293 20.52 24.02 4.15
C PRO A 293 20.40 24.58 2.73
N GLU A 294 21.32 25.45 2.31
CA GLU A 294 21.35 26.07 0.98
C GLU A 294 21.73 25.09 -0.13
N LYS A 295 22.34 23.95 0.23
CA LYS A 295 22.71 22.86 -0.68
C LYS A 295 21.69 21.72 -0.71
N TRP A 296 20.63 21.80 0.11
CA TRP A 296 19.60 20.76 0.14
C TRP A 296 18.78 20.80 -1.15
N ASP A 297 18.71 19.66 -1.83
CA ASP A 297 17.95 19.46 -3.06
C ASP A 297 17.08 18.19 -2.98
N LEU A 298 16.32 17.90 -4.04
CA LEU A 298 15.45 16.71 -4.07
C LEU A 298 16.20 15.37 -4.05
N PHE A 299 17.49 15.33 -4.39
CA PHE A 299 18.31 14.11 -4.27
C PHE A 299 18.74 13.86 -2.82
N HIS A 300 18.92 14.90 -2.01
CA HIS A 300 19.10 14.73 -0.55
C HIS A 300 17.84 14.15 0.09
N GLU A 301 16.65 14.64 -0.28
CA GLU A 301 15.37 14.07 0.18
C GLU A 301 15.19 12.61 -0.26
N LEU A 302 15.57 12.29 -1.51
CA LEU A 302 15.60 10.92 -2.01
C LEU A 302 16.47 10.05 -1.11
N LEU A 303 17.72 10.45 -0.84
CA LEU A 303 18.67 9.66 -0.06
C LEU A 303 18.28 9.51 1.40
N LEU A 304 17.70 10.54 2.02
CA LEU A 304 17.16 10.42 3.37
C LEU A 304 16.07 9.35 3.44
N THR A 305 15.10 9.40 2.51
CA THR A 305 14.01 8.41 2.46
C THR A 305 14.53 7.01 2.17
N ASP A 306 15.44 6.92 1.20
CA ASP A 306 16.04 5.69 0.74
C ASP A 306 16.89 5.01 1.84
N GLU A 307 17.79 5.73 2.52
CA GLU A 307 18.61 5.13 3.57
C GLU A 307 17.78 4.66 4.77
N LEU A 308 16.73 5.40 5.17
CA LEU A 308 15.82 4.95 6.22
C LEU A 308 15.15 3.60 5.88
N CYS A 309 14.78 3.41 4.62
CA CYS A 309 14.09 2.19 4.14
C CYS A 309 14.94 0.91 4.24
N ARG A 310 16.25 1.02 4.49
CA ARG A 310 17.11 -0.15 4.70
C ARG A 310 16.75 -1.00 5.93
N THR A 311 16.01 -0.41 6.85
CA THR A 311 15.37 -1.11 7.98
C THR A 311 14.42 -2.24 7.55
N GLY A 312 13.96 -2.23 6.30
CA GLY A 312 13.10 -3.28 5.75
C GLY A 312 11.76 -3.37 6.46
N SER A 313 11.13 -2.23 6.76
CA SER A 313 9.81 -2.15 7.41
C SER A 313 9.00 -0.97 6.89
N GLY A 314 7.95 -1.22 6.10
CA GLY A 314 7.08 -0.14 5.64
C GLY A 314 6.31 0.51 6.79
N GLY A 315 5.97 -0.27 7.83
CA GLY A 315 5.33 0.24 9.05
C GLY A 315 6.17 1.28 9.77
N PHE A 316 7.47 1.02 9.94
CA PHE A 316 8.39 1.94 10.58
C PHE A 316 8.59 3.20 9.75
N ILE A 317 8.79 3.06 8.44
CA ILE A 317 8.97 4.21 7.55
C ILE A 317 7.73 5.09 7.54
N TRP A 318 6.54 4.51 7.41
CA TRP A 318 5.31 5.27 7.46
C TRP A 318 5.01 5.86 8.84
N ASN A 319 5.55 5.28 9.92
CA ASN A 319 5.55 5.94 11.22
C ASN A 319 6.31 7.26 11.15
N LEU A 320 7.55 7.23 10.63
CA LEU A 320 8.42 8.41 10.63
C LEU A 320 8.04 9.47 9.60
N ILE A 321 7.71 9.06 8.37
CA ILE A 321 7.56 10.00 7.26
C ILE A 321 6.17 9.96 6.62
N GLY A 322 5.40 8.89 6.84
CA GLY A 322 4.19 8.59 6.07
C GLY A 322 3.04 9.58 6.29
N GLY A 323 2.77 10.01 7.53
CA GLY A 323 1.79 11.06 7.81
C GLY A 323 2.38 12.46 7.66
N PHE A 324 3.62 12.65 8.15
CA PHE A 324 4.32 13.93 8.14
C PHE A 324 4.56 14.46 6.71
N GLY A 325 5.19 13.65 5.86
CA GLY A 325 5.64 14.04 4.51
C GLY A 325 4.49 14.36 3.55
N ILE A 326 3.24 14.04 3.90
CA ILE A 326 2.05 14.38 3.11
C ILE A 326 1.12 15.36 3.82
N GLY A 327 1.14 15.39 5.16
CA GLY A 327 0.30 16.27 5.96
C GLY A 327 0.90 17.67 6.15
N ALA A 328 2.23 17.77 6.31
CA ALA A 328 2.93 19.03 6.53
C ALA A 328 3.05 19.93 5.29
N PRO A 329 3.37 19.41 4.08
CA PRO A 329 3.63 20.29 2.94
C PRO A 329 2.46 21.23 2.57
N PRO A 330 1.17 20.82 2.65
CA PRO A 330 0.06 21.76 2.42
C PRO A 330 0.03 22.94 3.40
N VAL A 331 0.45 22.75 4.66
CA VAL A 331 0.56 23.83 5.65
C VAL A 331 1.63 24.83 5.23
N ILE A 332 2.77 24.35 4.76
CA ILE A 332 3.88 25.21 4.31
C ILE A 332 3.52 25.96 3.03
N LYS A 333 2.89 25.27 2.07
CA LYS A 333 2.56 25.84 0.75
C LYS A 333 1.37 26.79 0.78
N PHE A 334 0.35 26.50 1.60
CA PHE A 334 -0.95 27.19 1.53
C PHE A 334 -1.43 27.78 2.86
N GLY A 335 -0.76 27.49 3.98
CA GLY A 335 -1.07 28.12 5.25
C GLY A 335 -0.76 29.61 5.26
N GLN A 336 -1.48 30.36 6.09
CA GLN A 336 -1.15 31.76 6.38
C GLN A 336 0.10 31.84 7.26
N GLN A 337 0.82 32.97 7.23
CA GLN A 337 2.08 33.10 7.97
C GLN A 337 1.92 32.84 9.48
N ALA A 338 0.91 33.44 10.11
CA ALA A 338 0.61 33.22 11.53
C ALA A 338 0.32 31.75 11.88
N LEU A 339 -0.28 30.99 10.96
CA LEU A 339 -0.51 29.55 11.13
C LEU A 339 0.81 28.77 11.06
N LYS A 340 1.69 29.14 10.12
CA LYS A 340 3.02 28.52 9.96
C LYS A 340 3.88 28.75 11.20
N ASP A 341 3.96 30.00 11.67
CA ASP A 341 4.75 30.38 12.85
C ASP A 341 4.31 29.61 14.10
N ARG A 342 3.01 29.34 14.21
CA ARG A 342 2.42 28.61 15.35
C ARG A 342 2.67 27.10 15.29
N VAL A 343 2.63 26.50 14.11
CA VAL A 343 2.56 25.03 13.95
C VAL A 343 3.91 24.41 13.55
N LEU A 344 4.66 25.06 12.64
CA LEU A 344 5.88 24.47 12.08
C LEU A 344 6.98 24.20 13.11
N PRO A 345 7.26 25.05 14.12
CA PRO A 345 8.29 24.75 15.12
C PRO A 345 8.06 23.42 15.85
N GLY A 346 6.80 23.12 16.22
CA GLY A 346 6.45 21.85 16.88
C GLY A 346 6.53 20.65 15.93
N LEU A 347 6.15 20.83 14.66
CA LEU A 347 6.22 19.77 13.67
C LEU A 347 7.67 19.42 13.30
N LEU A 348 8.52 20.42 13.08
CA LEU A 348 9.88 20.20 12.58
C LEU A 348 10.86 19.79 13.68
N SER A 349 10.57 20.09 14.94
CA SER A 349 11.29 19.53 16.10
C SER A 349 10.89 18.08 16.42
N GLY A 350 9.78 17.58 15.86
CA GLY A 350 9.23 16.27 16.15
C GLY A 350 8.42 16.18 17.47
N ASP A 351 8.17 17.30 18.14
CA ASP A 351 7.33 17.36 19.34
C ASP A 351 5.83 17.25 19.03
N LYS A 352 5.44 17.57 17.80
CA LYS A 352 4.08 17.47 17.28
C LYS A 352 4.04 16.64 16.02
N ARG A 353 2.92 15.95 15.80
CA ARG A 353 2.69 15.11 14.62
C ARG A 353 1.55 15.63 13.78
N ILE A 354 1.66 15.39 12.48
CA ILE A 354 0.63 15.74 11.50
C ILE A 354 0.34 14.56 10.59
N CYS A 355 -0.90 14.48 10.11
CA CYS A 355 -1.31 13.53 9.08
C CYS A 355 -2.19 14.20 8.02
N LEU A 356 -2.34 13.52 6.88
CA LEU A 356 -3.26 13.90 5.80
C LEU A 356 -4.55 13.08 5.89
N ALA A 357 -5.69 13.77 5.98
CA ALA A 357 -7.02 13.18 6.19
C ALA A 357 -7.95 13.48 5.00
N ILE A 358 -7.82 12.69 3.93
CA ILE A 358 -8.61 12.87 2.69
C ILE A 358 -9.66 11.78 2.56
N THR A 359 -9.22 10.53 2.52
CA THR A 359 -10.05 9.36 2.18
C THR A 359 -11.17 9.14 3.18
N GLU A 360 -12.35 8.83 2.66
CA GLU A 360 -13.55 8.47 3.41
C GLU A 360 -13.93 7.01 3.12
N PRO A 361 -14.77 6.36 3.94
CA PRO A 361 -15.29 5.03 3.63
C PRO A 361 -15.93 4.92 2.24
N ASP A 362 -16.63 5.98 1.81
CA ASP A 362 -17.33 6.04 0.52
C ASP A 362 -16.56 6.78 -0.59
N ALA A 363 -15.40 7.40 -0.28
CA ALA A 363 -14.62 8.21 -1.21
C ALA A 363 -13.11 7.95 -1.08
N GLY A 364 -12.61 7.02 -1.90
CA GLY A 364 -11.18 6.71 -2.06
C GLY A 364 -10.59 7.33 -3.33
N SER A 365 -10.71 6.64 -4.46
CA SER A 365 -10.27 7.17 -5.77
C SER A 365 -11.09 8.38 -6.24
N ASP A 366 -12.35 8.49 -5.79
CA ASP A 366 -13.26 9.59 -6.13
C ASP A 366 -13.29 10.68 -5.05
N VAL A 367 -12.12 11.26 -4.78
CA VAL A 367 -11.93 12.33 -3.76
C VAL A 367 -12.86 13.53 -4.01
N ALA A 368 -13.22 13.79 -5.27
CA ALA A 368 -14.08 14.91 -5.63
C ALA A 368 -15.49 14.82 -5.02
N ASN A 369 -15.92 13.61 -4.62
CA ASN A 369 -17.25 13.34 -4.05
C ASN A 369 -17.21 13.00 -2.55
N LEU A 370 -16.16 13.45 -1.84
CA LEU A 370 -16.12 13.40 -0.38
C LEU A 370 -17.32 14.13 0.27
N THR A 371 -17.69 13.68 1.45
CA THR A 371 -18.93 14.03 2.18
C THR A 371 -18.69 14.63 3.56
N CYS A 372 -17.49 14.50 4.15
CA CYS A 372 -17.14 15.18 5.39
C CYS A 372 -17.33 16.69 5.20
N GLU A 373 -18.29 17.28 5.92
CA GLU A 373 -18.74 18.65 5.72
C GLU A 373 -18.08 19.61 6.69
N ALA A 374 -17.94 20.85 6.25
CA ALA A 374 -17.48 21.98 7.06
C ALA A 374 -18.39 23.18 6.77
N ARG A 375 -19.23 23.54 7.74
CA ARG A 375 -20.16 24.67 7.63
C ARG A 375 -19.60 25.88 8.38
N LEU A 376 -19.67 27.05 7.76
CA LEU A 376 -19.29 28.28 8.46
C LEU A 376 -20.31 28.56 9.58
N SER A 377 -19.82 28.89 10.77
CA SER A 377 -20.65 29.34 11.88
C SER A 377 -21.36 30.65 11.56
N ASP A 378 -22.48 30.92 12.25
CA ASP A 378 -23.28 32.12 12.02
C ASP A 378 -22.48 33.42 12.22
N ASP A 379 -21.48 33.41 13.10
CA ASP A 379 -20.58 34.54 13.36
C ASP A 379 -19.41 34.65 12.36
N GLY A 380 -19.27 33.70 11.44
CA GLY A 380 -18.22 33.68 10.41
C GLY A 380 -16.82 33.37 10.93
N LYS A 381 -16.64 32.97 12.19
CA LYS A 381 -15.31 32.79 12.81
C LYS A 381 -14.79 31.36 12.78
N HIS A 382 -15.67 30.37 12.65
CA HIS A 382 -15.30 28.96 12.69
C HIS A 382 -15.98 28.17 11.58
N PHE A 383 -15.34 27.10 11.14
CA PHE A 383 -15.99 25.98 10.49
C PHE A 383 -16.41 24.97 11.55
N ILE A 384 -17.64 24.45 11.44
CA ILE A 384 -18.13 23.30 12.19
C ILE A 384 -17.99 22.08 11.29
N VAL A 385 -17.10 21.17 11.66
CA VAL A 385 -16.72 20.01 10.85
C VAL A 385 -17.38 18.74 11.36
N ASN A 386 -18.02 18.00 10.45
CA ASN A 386 -18.68 16.73 10.72
C ASN A 386 -18.33 15.69 9.65
N GLY A 387 -18.00 14.48 10.05
CA GLY A 387 -17.78 13.35 9.14
C GLY A 387 -16.69 12.40 9.59
N GLU A 388 -16.27 11.52 8.68
CA GLU A 388 -15.30 10.48 8.98
C GLU A 388 -14.24 10.35 7.90
N LYS A 389 -13.06 9.92 8.31
CA LYS A 389 -11.91 9.65 7.47
C LYS A 389 -11.36 8.25 7.78
N LYS A 390 -10.84 7.60 6.76
CA LYS A 390 -10.41 6.20 6.82
C LYS A 390 -9.03 6.03 6.20
N TRP A 391 -8.24 5.13 6.78
CA TRP A 391 -6.86 4.84 6.38
C TRP A 391 -5.88 5.98 6.63
N ILE A 392 -6.08 6.75 7.70
CA ILE A 392 -5.24 7.91 8.00
C ILE A 392 -3.96 7.46 8.70
N THR A 393 -2.86 7.45 7.96
CA THR A 393 -1.52 7.12 8.47
C THR A 393 -1.11 8.10 9.57
N ASN A 394 -0.55 7.58 10.65
CA ASN A 394 -0.21 8.31 11.89
C ASN A 394 -1.39 8.98 12.62
N GLY A 395 -2.63 8.83 12.14
CA GLY A 395 -3.79 9.54 12.70
C GLY A 395 -3.98 9.30 14.19
N ILE A 396 -3.58 8.15 14.72
CA ILE A 396 -3.68 7.82 16.16
C ILE A 396 -2.78 8.70 17.05
N TRP A 397 -1.69 9.25 16.51
CA TRP A 397 -0.74 10.09 17.24
C TRP A 397 -0.72 11.54 16.76
N ALA A 398 -1.42 11.85 15.67
CA ALA A 398 -1.42 13.19 15.09
C ALA A 398 -2.04 14.22 16.03
N ASP A 399 -1.34 15.34 16.23
CA ASP A 399 -1.88 16.56 16.84
C ASP A 399 -2.64 17.40 15.81
N TYR A 400 -2.25 17.32 14.55
CA TYR A 400 -2.80 18.09 13.45
C TYR A 400 -3.28 17.18 12.30
N PHE A 401 -4.42 17.52 11.70
CA PHE A 401 -5.02 16.81 10.59
C PHE A 401 -5.24 17.77 9.43
N THR A 402 -4.41 17.66 8.40
CA THR A 402 -4.64 18.34 7.11
C THR A 402 -5.81 17.64 6.43
N THR A 403 -7.00 18.21 6.48
CA THR A 403 -8.27 17.51 6.21
C THR A 403 -9.01 18.10 5.02
N ALA A 404 -9.37 17.24 4.06
CA ALA A 404 -10.24 17.64 2.95
C ALA A 404 -11.70 17.59 3.38
N VAL A 405 -12.42 18.70 3.20
CA VAL A 405 -13.81 18.88 3.65
C VAL A 405 -14.67 19.53 2.56
N ARG A 406 -15.97 19.27 2.60
CA ARG A 406 -17.00 19.87 1.76
C ARG A 406 -17.46 21.17 2.39
N THR A 407 -17.13 22.30 1.76
CA THR A 407 -17.60 23.64 2.16
C THR A 407 -18.56 24.27 1.15
N GLY A 408 -18.72 23.65 -0.02
CA GLY A 408 -19.56 24.13 -1.12
C GLY A 408 -20.38 23.02 -1.76
N GLY A 409 -20.74 23.20 -3.03
CA GLY A 409 -21.54 22.23 -3.80
C GLY A 409 -20.78 20.94 -4.18
N PRO A 410 -21.38 20.08 -5.00
CA PRO A 410 -20.75 18.82 -5.44
C PRO A 410 -19.51 19.04 -6.31
N GLY A 411 -18.64 18.02 -6.37
CA GLY A 411 -17.44 18.01 -7.21
C GLY A 411 -16.25 18.81 -6.68
N MET A 412 -15.21 18.94 -7.50
CA MET A 412 -13.91 19.50 -7.08
C MET A 412 -13.99 20.94 -6.55
N ASN A 413 -14.92 21.74 -7.09
CA ASN A 413 -15.08 23.17 -6.75
C ASN A 413 -15.88 23.41 -5.46
N GLY A 414 -16.22 22.37 -4.69
CA GLY A 414 -16.82 22.52 -3.36
C GLY A 414 -15.95 21.99 -2.23
N VAL A 415 -14.71 21.58 -2.53
CA VAL A 415 -13.78 21.01 -1.56
C VAL A 415 -12.84 22.11 -1.05
N SER A 416 -12.66 22.16 0.27
CA SER A 416 -11.66 22.96 0.97
C SER A 416 -10.67 22.06 1.71
N LEU A 417 -9.55 22.64 2.12
CA LEU A 417 -8.54 21.98 2.94
C LEU A 417 -8.40 22.76 4.25
N LEU A 418 -8.62 22.12 5.38
CA LEU A 418 -8.51 22.71 6.72
C LEU A 418 -7.38 22.04 7.50
N LEU A 419 -6.67 22.80 8.32
CA LEU A 419 -5.82 22.24 9.37
C LEU A 419 -6.64 22.07 10.64
N ILE A 420 -7.08 20.85 10.93
CA ILE A 420 -7.87 20.54 12.12
C ILE A 420 -6.92 20.14 13.25
N GLU A 421 -7.06 20.74 14.41
CA GLU A 421 -6.28 20.39 15.60
C GLU A 421 -7.00 19.29 16.38
N ARG A 422 -6.24 18.36 16.95
CA ARG A 422 -6.81 17.37 17.87
C ARG A 422 -7.43 18.10 19.06
N GLY A 423 -8.68 17.78 19.37
CA GLY A 423 -9.40 18.37 20.48
C GLY A 423 -10.78 17.74 20.64
N GLU A 424 -11.69 18.52 21.24
CA GLU A 424 -13.10 18.15 21.38
C GLU A 424 -13.72 17.80 20.02
N GLY A 425 -14.51 16.73 19.98
CA GLY A 425 -15.15 16.24 18.76
C GLY A 425 -14.24 15.43 17.82
N VAL A 426 -12.93 15.35 18.07
CA VAL A 426 -12.00 14.51 17.28
C VAL A 426 -11.77 13.18 17.98
N SER A 427 -12.28 12.09 17.40
CA SER A 427 -12.01 10.73 17.88
C SER A 427 -11.22 9.91 16.87
N THR A 428 -10.36 9.01 17.38
CA THR A 428 -9.47 8.20 16.53
C THR A 428 -9.44 6.75 16.98
N ARG A 429 -9.55 5.82 16.03
CA ARG A 429 -9.49 4.37 16.28
C ARG A 429 -8.52 3.70 15.31
N ARG A 430 -7.52 3.01 15.85
CA ARG A 430 -6.54 2.26 15.05
C ARG A 430 -7.21 1.15 14.23
N MET A 431 -6.65 0.89 13.05
CA MET A 431 -7.07 -0.16 12.13
C MET A 431 -6.05 -1.30 12.12
N ASP A 432 -6.55 -2.54 12.13
CA ASP A 432 -5.71 -3.73 11.91
C ASP A 432 -5.58 -4.00 10.40
N CYS A 433 -4.46 -3.55 9.84
CA CYS A 433 -4.10 -3.74 8.43
C CYS A 433 -3.31 -5.04 8.23
N GLN A 434 -3.29 -5.55 7.00
CA GLN A 434 -2.49 -6.72 6.62
C GLN A 434 -0.99 -6.51 6.88
N GLY A 435 -0.46 -5.33 6.57
CA GLY A 435 0.93 -4.96 6.77
C GLY A 435 1.06 -3.54 7.34
N VAL A 436 2.28 -3.02 7.34
CA VAL A 436 2.67 -1.70 7.85
C VAL A 436 2.19 -1.42 9.28
N TRP A 437 2.25 -2.42 10.16
CA TRP A 437 1.54 -2.41 11.43
C TRP A 437 1.93 -1.26 12.36
N SER A 438 3.20 -0.88 12.37
CA SER A 438 3.73 0.22 13.19
C SER A 438 3.41 1.63 12.65
N SER A 439 2.73 1.76 11.49
CA SER A 439 2.41 3.07 10.86
C SER A 439 1.25 3.84 11.53
N GLY A 440 0.45 3.17 12.35
CA GLY A 440 -0.68 3.78 13.06
C GLY A 440 -1.83 4.21 12.15
N THR A 441 -2.15 3.41 11.14
CA THR A 441 -3.31 3.60 10.27
C THR A 441 -4.62 3.66 11.07
N THR A 442 -5.44 4.67 10.80
CA THR A 442 -6.48 5.11 11.73
C THR A 442 -7.79 5.50 11.03
N TYR A 443 -8.92 5.17 11.67
CA TYR A 443 -10.20 5.84 11.46
C TYR A 443 -10.24 7.13 12.28
N VAL A 444 -10.62 8.24 11.66
CA VAL A 444 -10.78 9.53 12.33
C VAL A 444 -12.23 9.97 12.16
N THR A 445 -12.87 10.38 13.26
CA THR A 445 -14.23 10.91 13.24
C THR A 445 -14.22 12.32 13.79
N PHE A 446 -14.94 13.22 13.11
CA PHE A 446 -15.15 14.60 13.50
C PHE A 446 -16.64 14.79 13.83
N GLU A 447 -16.93 15.21 15.05
CA GLU A 447 -18.28 15.49 15.57
C GLU A 447 -18.31 16.91 16.11
N ASP A 448 -18.97 17.82 15.39
CA ASP A 448 -19.12 19.25 15.71
C ASP A 448 -17.81 19.97 16.06
N VAL A 449 -16.73 19.60 15.37
CA VAL A 449 -15.40 20.15 15.62
C VAL A 449 -15.34 21.59 15.15
N LYS A 450 -15.02 22.52 16.07
CA LYS A 450 -14.85 23.95 15.78
C LYS A 450 -13.42 24.22 15.29
N VAL A 451 -13.30 24.62 14.03
CA VAL A 451 -12.02 24.93 13.39
C VAL A 451 -11.99 26.42 13.03
N PRO A 452 -11.04 27.22 13.53
CA PRO A 452 -10.96 28.63 13.18
C PRO A 452 -10.80 28.87 11.67
N VAL A 453 -11.37 29.94 11.13
CA VAL A 453 -11.27 30.24 9.68
C VAL A 453 -9.85 30.47 9.20
N GLU A 454 -8.95 30.93 10.08
CA GLU A 454 -7.52 31.09 9.82
C GLU A 454 -6.78 29.76 9.59
N ASN A 455 -7.36 28.64 10.00
CA ASN A 455 -6.83 27.29 9.73
C ASN A 455 -7.19 26.78 8.31
N LEU A 456 -7.89 27.59 7.50
CA LEU A 456 -8.11 27.31 6.09
C LEU A 456 -6.78 27.36 5.31
N LEU A 457 -6.44 26.26 4.63
CA LEU A 457 -5.26 26.15 3.80
C LEU A 457 -5.61 26.56 2.37
N GLY A 458 -5.14 27.74 1.97
CA GLY A 458 -5.44 28.34 0.68
C GLY A 458 -6.80 29.04 0.68
N LYS A 459 -7.57 28.86 -0.41
CA LYS A 459 -8.88 29.52 -0.58
C LYS A 459 -10.00 28.50 -0.41
N GLN A 460 -11.11 28.95 0.17
CA GLN A 460 -12.32 28.14 0.30
C GLN A 460 -12.75 27.66 -1.09
N ASN A 461 -13.21 26.42 -1.19
CA ASN A 461 -13.64 25.74 -2.41
C ASN A 461 -12.52 25.52 -3.45
N GLN A 462 -11.26 25.78 -3.11
CA GLN A 462 -10.09 25.49 -3.95
C GLN A 462 -9.15 24.44 -3.34
N GLY A 463 -9.61 23.70 -2.33
CA GLY A 463 -8.84 22.68 -1.63
C GLY A 463 -8.40 21.53 -2.53
N PHE A 464 -9.20 21.16 -3.54
CA PHE A 464 -8.83 20.10 -4.49
C PHE A 464 -7.54 20.43 -5.26
N ARG A 465 -7.33 21.70 -5.62
CA ARG A 465 -6.08 22.13 -6.29
C ARG A 465 -4.88 22.02 -5.36
N ALA A 466 -5.04 22.40 -4.09
CA ALA A 466 -4.00 22.27 -3.07
C ALA A 466 -3.61 20.80 -2.86
N ILE A 467 -4.61 19.91 -2.75
CA ILE A 467 -4.41 18.45 -2.64
C ILE A 467 -3.62 17.92 -3.84
N MET A 468 -4.04 18.25 -5.07
CA MET A 468 -3.38 17.78 -6.29
C MET A 468 -1.93 18.26 -6.43
N SER A 469 -1.58 19.41 -5.85
CA SER A 469 -0.20 19.90 -5.84
C SER A 469 0.74 19.06 -4.97
N ASN A 470 0.18 18.27 -4.04
CA ASN A 470 0.95 17.45 -3.10
C ASN A 470 1.09 15.99 -3.53
N PHE A 471 0.13 15.45 -4.30
CA PHE A 471 0.12 14.03 -4.67
C PHE A 471 1.33 13.58 -5.50
N ASN A 472 1.93 14.44 -6.32
CA ASN A 472 3.12 14.04 -7.06
C ASN A 472 4.32 13.82 -6.12
N HIS A 473 4.46 14.65 -5.09
CA HIS A 473 5.50 14.49 -4.07
C HIS A 473 5.26 13.23 -3.23
N GLU A 474 4.03 12.98 -2.79
CA GLU A 474 3.63 11.72 -2.13
C GLU A 474 4.00 10.48 -2.97
N ARG A 475 3.68 10.49 -4.28
CA ARG A 475 3.98 9.38 -5.18
C ARG A 475 5.48 9.14 -5.33
N ILE A 476 6.28 10.20 -5.44
CA ILE A 476 7.75 10.09 -5.46
C ILE A 476 8.25 9.41 -4.17
N GLY A 477 7.72 9.81 -3.01
CA GLY A 477 8.02 9.13 -1.74
C GLY A 477 7.71 7.63 -1.77
N ILE A 478 6.57 7.21 -2.32
CA ILE A 478 6.19 5.79 -2.48
C ILE A 478 7.15 5.07 -3.45
N ILE A 479 7.55 5.72 -4.54
CA ILE A 479 8.49 5.17 -5.52
C ILE A 479 9.84 4.88 -4.86
N ILE A 480 10.40 5.86 -4.15
CA ILE A 480 11.70 5.72 -3.46
C ILE A 480 11.67 4.52 -2.51
N GLN A 481 10.66 4.46 -1.63
CA GLN A 481 10.49 3.38 -0.67
C GLN A 481 10.38 2.01 -1.35
N SER A 482 9.54 1.90 -2.38
CA SER A 482 9.30 0.63 -3.10
C SER A 482 10.58 0.11 -3.77
N LEU A 483 11.36 1.00 -4.38
CA LEU A 483 12.61 0.62 -5.04
C LEU A 483 13.71 0.26 -4.03
N ARG A 484 13.82 0.98 -2.91
CA ARG A 484 14.75 0.59 -1.86
C ARG A 484 14.37 -0.75 -1.22
N PHE A 485 13.10 -0.99 -0.94
CA PHE A 485 12.68 -2.30 -0.42
C PHE A 485 12.96 -3.43 -1.41
N SER A 486 12.82 -3.18 -2.72
CA SER A 486 13.25 -4.13 -3.76
C SER A 486 14.74 -4.46 -3.65
N ARG A 487 15.59 -3.46 -3.39
CA ARG A 487 17.02 -3.65 -3.11
C ARG A 487 17.29 -4.39 -1.81
N VAL A 488 16.58 -4.09 -0.71
CA VAL A 488 16.69 -4.83 0.55
C VAL A 488 16.37 -6.32 0.34
N LEU A 489 15.28 -6.61 -0.38
CA LEU A 489 14.88 -7.98 -0.72
C LEU A 489 15.94 -8.69 -1.56
N LEU A 490 16.57 -7.99 -2.50
CA LEU A 490 17.66 -8.50 -3.32
C LEU A 490 18.91 -8.79 -2.48
N GLU A 491 19.31 -7.85 -1.63
CA GLU A 491 20.44 -7.95 -0.72
C GLU A 491 20.30 -9.15 0.22
N GLU A 492 19.17 -9.26 0.92
CA GLU A 492 18.86 -10.37 1.80
C GLU A 492 18.85 -11.71 1.06
N SER A 493 18.32 -11.72 -0.18
CA SER A 493 18.30 -12.92 -1.02
C SER A 493 19.71 -13.36 -1.43
N VAL A 494 20.59 -12.44 -1.80
CA VAL A 494 21.99 -12.77 -2.14
C VAL A 494 22.74 -13.27 -0.89
N LYS A 495 22.57 -12.59 0.25
CA LYS A 495 23.17 -12.99 1.54
C LYS A 495 22.75 -14.40 1.94
N TYR A 496 21.45 -14.68 1.89
CA TYR A 496 20.91 -16.00 2.23
C TYR A 496 21.36 -17.06 1.22
N ALA A 497 21.30 -16.76 -0.08
CA ALA A 497 21.67 -17.72 -1.11
C ALA A 497 23.15 -18.14 -1.06
N ASN A 498 24.03 -17.27 -0.55
CA ASN A 498 25.44 -17.56 -0.33
C ASN A 498 25.73 -18.38 0.93
N LYS A 499 24.78 -18.46 1.87
CA LYS A 499 24.91 -19.22 3.13
C LYS A 499 24.19 -20.57 3.05
N ARG A 500 22.97 -20.60 2.52
CA ARG A 500 22.12 -21.81 2.47
C ARG A 500 22.67 -22.85 1.50
N ARG A 501 22.65 -24.13 1.90
CA ARG A 501 23.05 -25.26 1.03
C ARG A 501 21.89 -26.22 0.76
N THR A 502 21.70 -26.59 -0.49
CA THR A 502 20.74 -27.61 -0.93
C THR A 502 21.38 -28.48 -2.01
N PHE A 503 21.10 -29.78 -1.98
CA PHE A 503 21.65 -30.73 -2.96
C PHE A 503 23.18 -30.62 -3.10
N GLY A 504 23.90 -30.52 -1.97
CA GLY A 504 25.37 -30.52 -1.92
C GLY A 504 26.06 -29.18 -2.25
N LYS A 505 25.36 -28.14 -2.71
CA LYS A 505 25.98 -26.85 -3.07
C LYS A 505 25.24 -25.64 -2.47
N LYS A 506 25.83 -24.44 -2.56
CA LYS A 506 25.16 -23.23 -2.08
C LYS A 506 23.94 -22.95 -2.94
N LEU A 507 22.94 -22.28 -2.37
CA LEU A 507 21.71 -21.96 -3.09
C LEU A 507 22.02 -21.08 -4.31
N ILE A 508 22.96 -20.13 -4.18
CA ILE A 508 23.44 -19.29 -5.28
C ILE A 508 24.07 -20.07 -6.45
N ASP A 509 24.53 -21.31 -6.23
CA ASP A 509 25.15 -22.16 -7.27
C ASP A 509 24.10 -22.83 -8.16
N HIS A 510 22.80 -22.73 -7.83
CA HIS A 510 21.71 -23.21 -8.68
C HIS A 510 21.32 -22.13 -9.71
N PRO A 511 21.32 -22.44 -11.02
CA PRO A 511 20.99 -21.46 -12.07
C PRO A 511 19.62 -20.80 -11.86
N VAL A 512 18.62 -21.55 -11.40
CA VAL A 512 17.27 -21.04 -11.14
C VAL A 512 17.25 -19.92 -10.10
N ILE A 513 18.17 -19.94 -9.13
CA ILE A 513 18.27 -18.88 -8.12
C ILE A 513 18.91 -17.63 -8.71
N ARG A 514 19.98 -17.81 -9.50
CA ARG A 514 20.61 -16.68 -10.22
C ARG A 514 19.65 -16.03 -11.22
N MET A 515 18.78 -16.80 -11.89
CA MET A 515 17.74 -16.24 -12.75
C MET A 515 16.78 -15.34 -11.96
N LYS A 516 16.30 -15.78 -10.79
CA LYS A 516 15.42 -14.95 -9.93
C LYS A 516 16.09 -13.63 -9.56
N LEU A 517 17.33 -13.69 -9.07
CA LEU A 517 18.12 -12.51 -8.72
C LEU A 517 18.34 -11.57 -9.93
N ALA A 518 18.61 -12.12 -11.12
CA ALA A 518 18.76 -11.32 -12.34
C ALA A 518 17.45 -10.60 -12.73
N HIS A 519 16.30 -11.25 -12.57
CA HIS A 519 14.99 -10.63 -12.82
C HIS A 519 14.64 -9.53 -11.80
N MET A 520 15.02 -9.71 -10.54
CA MET A 520 14.87 -8.68 -9.50
C MET A 520 15.77 -7.47 -9.80
N ALA A 521 17.05 -7.73 -10.08
CA ALA A 521 18.04 -6.69 -10.39
C ALA A 521 17.64 -5.86 -11.62
N ARG A 522 17.33 -6.50 -12.76
CA ARG A 522 17.01 -5.76 -14.00
C ARG A 522 15.81 -4.83 -13.87
N GLN A 523 14.80 -5.22 -13.09
CA GLN A 523 13.59 -4.40 -12.89
C GLN A 523 13.86 -3.26 -11.91
N THR A 524 14.61 -3.54 -10.84
CA THR A 524 15.00 -2.54 -9.84
C THR A 524 15.87 -1.46 -10.46
N GLU A 525 16.93 -1.84 -11.20
CA GLU A 525 17.83 -0.89 -11.86
C GLU A 525 17.11 -0.05 -12.91
N ALA A 526 16.28 -0.65 -13.77
CA ALA A 526 15.53 0.09 -14.78
C ALA A 526 14.60 1.14 -14.14
N SER A 527 13.92 0.77 -13.06
CA SER A 527 13.00 1.67 -12.36
C SER A 527 13.74 2.75 -11.56
N TYR A 528 14.90 2.44 -10.99
CA TYR A 528 15.71 3.39 -10.22
C TYR A 528 16.34 4.46 -11.12
N ASN A 529 16.86 4.08 -12.28
CA ASN A 529 17.37 5.06 -13.26
C ASN A 529 16.25 5.98 -13.79
N TRP A 530 15.02 5.46 -13.94
CA TRP A 530 13.86 6.30 -14.27
C TRP A 530 13.53 7.27 -13.12
N LEU A 531 13.57 6.82 -11.87
CA LEU A 531 13.40 7.69 -10.68
C LEU A 531 14.43 8.82 -10.66
N GLU A 532 15.72 8.53 -10.81
CA GLU A 532 16.77 9.56 -10.82
C GLU A 532 16.50 10.62 -11.89
N ASN A 533 16.13 10.19 -13.09
CA ASN A 533 15.79 11.12 -14.16
C ASN A 533 14.56 11.98 -13.80
N VAL A 534 13.51 11.39 -13.24
CA VAL A 534 12.30 12.13 -12.82
C VAL A 534 12.62 13.14 -11.73
N VAL A 535 13.44 12.79 -10.74
CA VAL A 535 13.89 13.71 -9.68
C VAL A 535 14.72 14.85 -10.27
N TYR A 536 15.65 14.54 -11.17
CA TYR A 536 16.41 15.57 -11.90
C TYR A 536 15.50 16.53 -12.66
N GLN A 537 14.47 16.04 -13.36
CA GLN A 537 13.51 16.92 -14.04
C GLN A 537 12.70 17.76 -13.05
N CYS A 538 12.28 17.22 -11.91
CA CYS A 538 11.60 17.97 -10.87
C CYS A 538 12.46 19.11 -10.31
N GLU A 539 13.76 18.88 -10.15
CA GLU A 539 14.73 19.88 -9.66
C GLU A 539 14.97 20.99 -10.69
N ARG A 540 15.05 20.63 -11.97
CA ARG A 540 15.40 21.56 -13.05
C ARG A 540 14.24 22.37 -13.59
N MET A 541 13.02 21.83 -13.54
CA MET A 541 11.83 22.50 -14.08
C MET A 541 11.25 23.50 -13.07
N PRO A 542 10.75 24.67 -13.53
CA PRO A 542 9.91 25.52 -12.70
C PRO A 542 8.70 24.73 -12.16
N ALA A 543 8.29 24.97 -10.91
CA ALA A 543 7.28 24.16 -10.22
C ALA A 543 5.97 23.95 -11.01
N THR A 544 5.49 25.00 -11.71
CA THR A 544 4.26 24.90 -12.52
C THR A 544 4.46 24.02 -13.76
N GLU A 545 5.64 24.07 -14.38
CA GLU A 545 5.99 23.23 -15.51
C GLU A 545 6.16 21.77 -15.08
N ALA A 546 6.89 21.52 -13.99
CA ALA A 546 7.06 20.19 -13.41
C ALA A 546 5.69 19.54 -13.10
N MET A 547 4.78 20.29 -12.44
CA MET A 547 3.43 19.82 -12.14
C MET A 547 2.65 19.41 -13.39
N LEU A 548 2.77 20.19 -14.48
CA LEU A 548 2.05 19.93 -15.72
C LEU A 548 2.63 18.72 -16.47
N ARG A 549 3.95 18.69 -16.66
CA ARG A 549 4.66 17.73 -17.52
C ARG A 549 4.92 16.39 -16.85
N LEU A 550 5.25 16.38 -15.56
CA LEU A 550 5.75 15.19 -14.88
C LEU A 550 4.65 14.39 -14.19
N GLY A 551 3.42 14.91 -14.08
CA GLY A 551 2.31 14.18 -13.45
C GLY A 551 1.99 12.82 -14.10
N GLY A 552 2.09 12.74 -15.44
CA GLY A 552 1.93 11.46 -16.16
C GLY A 552 3.08 10.48 -15.90
N PRO A 553 4.35 10.88 -16.17
CA PRO A 553 5.53 10.07 -15.88
C PRO A 553 5.62 9.58 -14.42
N ILE A 554 5.34 10.44 -13.43
CA ILE A 554 5.34 10.07 -12.01
C ILE A 554 4.27 9.02 -11.71
N ALA A 555 3.08 9.14 -12.29
CA ALA A 555 2.02 8.13 -12.13
C ALA A 555 2.46 6.78 -12.72
N GLY A 556 3.03 6.77 -13.93
CA GLY A 556 3.57 5.55 -14.54
C GLY A 556 4.67 4.90 -13.71
N LEU A 557 5.62 5.71 -13.21
CA LEU A 557 6.71 5.23 -12.37
C LEU A 557 6.22 4.72 -11.01
N LYS A 558 5.18 5.34 -10.42
CA LYS A 558 4.53 4.83 -9.22
C LYS A 558 4.06 3.39 -9.44
N ALA A 559 3.26 3.15 -10.49
CA ALA A 559 2.78 1.80 -10.80
C ALA A 559 3.95 0.82 -11.04
N GLN A 560 4.93 1.21 -11.86
CA GLN A 560 6.11 0.40 -12.17
C GLN A 560 6.93 0.02 -10.92
N SER A 561 7.17 0.97 -10.02
CA SER A 561 7.96 0.75 -8.80
C SER A 561 7.26 -0.19 -7.83
N THR A 562 5.93 -0.07 -7.66
CA THR A 562 5.17 -0.95 -6.77
C THR A 562 5.04 -2.37 -7.33
N LEU A 563 4.92 -2.51 -8.66
CA LEU A 563 4.96 -3.82 -9.34
C LEU A 563 6.34 -4.48 -9.20
N THR A 564 7.42 -3.68 -9.30
CA THR A 564 8.79 -4.16 -9.08
C THR A 564 8.97 -4.64 -7.64
N PHE A 565 8.44 -3.90 -6.66
CA PHE A 565 8.47 -4.29 -5.26
C PHE A 565 7.70 -5.59 -5.00
N GLU A 566 6.48 -5.70 -5.53
CA GLU A 566 5.68 -6.93 -5.44
C GLU A 566 6.42 -8.14 -6.04
N PHE A 567 7.00 -7.98 -7.22
CA PHE A 567 7.80 -9.02 -7.87
C PHE A 567 9.00 -9.44 -7.01
N CYS A 568 9.77 -8.47 -6.50
CA CYS A 568 10.94 -8.74 -5.69
C CYS A 568 10.57 -9.41 -4.36
N ALA A 569 9.47 -8.98 -3.73
CA ALA A 569 9.00 -9.57 -2.48
C ALA A 569 8.62 -11.04 -2.68
N ARG A 570 7.89 -11.33 -3.75
CA ARG A 570 7.53 -12.70 -4.13
C ARG A 570 8.75 -13.56 -4.40
N GLU A 571 9.72 -13.08 -5.18
CA GLU A 571 10.91 -13.86 -5.51
C GLU A 571 11.83 -14.07 -4.31
N ALA A 572 12.04 -13.05 -3.48
CA ALA A 572 12.80 -13.19 -2.24
C ALA A 572 12.14 -14.22 -1.30
N SER A 573 10.81 -14.18 -1.17
CA SER A 573 10.06 -15.18 -0.40
C SER A 573 10.33 -16.60 -0.91
N GLN A 574 10.32 -16.81 -2.23
CA GLN A 574 10.63 -18.12 -2.82
C GLN A 574 12.10 -18.55 -2.62
N ILE A 575 13.05 -17.62 -2.61
CA ILE A 575 14.46 -17.90 -2.33
C ILE A 575 14.64 -18.34 -0.87
N PHE A 576 13.95 -17.68 0.07
CA PHE A 576 14.00 -18.01 1.50
C PHE A 576 13.22 -19.29 1.84
N GLY A 577 12.20 -19.65 1.06
CA GLY A 577 11.36 -20.83 1.29
C GLY A 577 10.59 -20.69 2.60
N GLY A 578 10.53 -21.75 3.42
CA GLY A 578 9.75 -21.72 4.68
C GLY A 578 10.14 -20.61 5.67
N LEU A 579 11.35 -20.04 5.57
CA LEU A 579 11.79 -18.95 6.44
C LEU A 579 11.04 -17.63 6.17
N SER A 580 10.57 -17.38 4.94
CA SER A 580 9.79 -16.17 4.64
C SER A 580 8.32 -16.29 5.05
N TYR A 581 7.88 -17.50 5.45
CA TYR A 581 6.54 -17.74 5.97
C TYR A 581 6.44 -17.50 7.48
N SER A 582 7.57 -17.55 8.19
CA SER A 582 7.64 -17.36 9.64
C SER A 582 8.04 -15.92 9.96
N ARG A 583 7.37 -15.31 10.94
CA ARG A 583 7.77 -14.01 11.48
C ARG A 583 9.09 -14.15 12.26
N GLY A 584 9.94 -13.13 12.17
CA GLY A 584 11.22 -13.08 12.88
C GLY A 584 12.33 -13.93 12.24
N GLY A 585 13.44 -14.09 12.97
CA GLY A 585 14.61 -14.83 12.49
C GLY A 585 15.24 -14.28 11.21
N GLN A 586 15.94 -15.14 10.47
CA GLN A 586 16.67 -14.72 9.27
C GLN A 586 15.77 -14.24 8.12
N GLY A 587 14.51 -14.70 8.06
CA GLY A 587 13.55 -14.31 7.03
C GLY A 587 12.73 -13.06 7.36
N ALA A 588 12.96 -12.43 8.53
CA ALA A 588 12.08 -11.38 9.07
C ALA A 588 11.83 -10.21 8.12
N LYS A 589 12.88 -9.66 7.49
CA LYS A 589 12.74 -8.54 6.53
C LYS A 589 11.92 -8.96 5.31
N VAL A 590 12.15 -10.18 4.80
CA VAL A 590 11.44 -10.70 3.62
C VAL A 590 9.97 -10.93 3.92
N GLU A 591 9.65 -11.58 5.05
CA GLU A 591 8.26 -11.78 5.50
C GLU A 591 7.54 -10.45 5.66
N ARG A 592 8.15 -9.50 6.40
CA ARG A 592 7.55 -8.20 6.67
C ARG A 592 7.27 -7.43 5.38
N LEU A 593 8.27 -7.30 4.52
CA LEU A 593 8.11 -6.58 3.25
C LEU A 593 7.09 -7.26 2.33
N TYR A 594 6.99 -8.59 2.35
CA TYR A 594 5.99 -9.33 1.57
C TYR A 594 4.55 -8.95 1.93
N ARG A 595 4.22 -8.84 3.23
CA ARG A 595 2.88 -8.40 3.65
C ARG A 595 2.67 -6.89 3.51
N ASP A 596 3.73 -6.09 3.49
CA ASP A 596 3.65 -4.63 3.34
C ASP A 596 3.36 -4.19 1.89
N VAL A 597 3.60 -5.05 0.88
CA VAL A 597 3.43 -4.72 -0.56
C VAL A 597 2.12 -3.99 -0.88
N ARG A 598 0.98 -4.48 -0.39
CA ARG A 598 -0.33 -3.90 -0.74
C ARG A 598 -0.54 -2.50 -0.15
N ALA A 599 0.16 -2.17 0.94
CA ALA A 599 0.18 -0.82 1.46
C ALA A 599 0.89 0.14 0.50
N TYR A 600 1.77 -0.31 -0.38
CA TYR A 600 2.41 0.57 -1.36
C TYR A 600 1.67 0.59 -2.71
N ALA A 601 1.13 -0.55 -3.13
CA ALA A 601 0.45 -0.69 -4.42
C ALA A 601 -0.87 0.11 -4.52
N ILE A 602 -1.58 0.32 -3.40
CA ILE A 602 -2.94 0.88 -3.39
C ILE A 602 -2.99 2.42 -3.17
N PRO A 603 -2.41 3.00 -2.11
CA PRO A 603 -2.43 4.45 -1.89
C PRO A 603 -1.48 5.19 -2.83
N GLY A 604 -1.55 6.53 -2.83
CA GLY A 604 -1.00 7.37 -3.90
C GLY A 604 -1.75 7.24 -5.25
N GLY A 605 -2.83 6.45 -5.27
CA GLY A 605 -3.60 6.03 -6.43
C GLY A 605 -3.33 4.57 -6.79
N SER A 606 -4.38 3.77 -7.03
CA SER A 606 -4.22 2.35 -7.39
C SER A 606 -3.48 2.20 -8.71
N GLU A 607 -2.96 1.01 -8.97
CA GLU A 607 -2.25 0.69 -10.21
C GLU A 607 -3.04 1.10 -11.46
N GLU A 608 -4.33 0.76 -11.52
CA GLU A 608 -5.21 1.05 -12.66
C GLU A 608 -5.39 2.56 -12.84
N ILE A 609 -5.62 3.29 -11.74
CA ILE A 609 -5.77 4.74 -11.75
C ILE A 609 -4.47 5.42 -12.18
N MET A 610 -3.32 4.89 -11.77
CA MET A 610 -2.01 5.46 -12.11
C MET A 610 -1.60 5.19 -13.55
N LEU A 611 -1.86 3.98 -14.07
CA LEU A 611 -1.61 3.66 -15.49
C LEU A 611 -2.51 4.48 -16.42
N ASP A 612 -3.79 4.61 -16.07
CA ASP A 612 -4.73 5.46 -16.81
C ASP A 612 -4.34 6.96 -16.71
N LEU A 613 -4.03 7.46 -15.50
CA LEU A 613 -3.56 8.84 -15.32
C LEU A 613 -2.28 9.13 -16.10
N SER A 614 -1.33 8.18 -16.11
CA SER A 614 -0.07 8.28 -16.86
C SER A 614 -0.33 8.62 -18.32
N MET A 615 -1.19 7.85 -18.98
CA MET A 615 -1.51 8.05 -20.39
C MET A 615 -2.39 9.28 -20.63
N ARG A 616 -3.46 9.47 -19.84
CA ARG A 616 -4.37 10.61 -20.01
C ARG A 616 -3.64 11.94 -19.84
N GLN A 617 -2.80 12.08 -18.83
CA GLN A 617 -2.05 13.31 -18.60
C GLN A 617 -0.99 13.53 -19.67
N SER A 618 -0.26 12.49 -20.05
CA SER A 618 0.77 12.59 -21.09
C SER A 618 0.19 12.99 -22.44
N LEU A 619 -0.95 12.40 -22.86
CA LEU A 619 -1.65 12.78 -24.08
C LEU A 619 -2.16 14.23 -24.04
N ARG A 620 -2.69 14.67 -22.89
CA ARG A 620 -3.14 16.06 -22.71
C ARG A 620 -1.98 17.04 -22.88
N VAL A 621 -0.85 16.78 -22.24
CA VAL A 621 0.35 17.61 -22.31
C VAL A 621 0.92 17.61 -23.72
N ALA A 622 1.06 16.44 -24.35
CA ALA A 622 1.59 16.32 -25.71
C ALA A 622 0.73 17.07 -26.73
N LYS A 623 -0.62 16.98 -26.63
CA LYS A 623 -1.53 17.78 -27.46
C LYS A 623 -1.32 19.27 -27.27
N ALA A 624 -1.19 19.74 -26.02
CA ALA A 624 -0.90 21.14 -25.73
C ALA A 624 0.46 21.61 -26.26
N MET A 625 1.41 20.67 -26.45
CA MET A 625 2.73 20.91 -27.03
C MET A 625 2.79 20.70 -28.55
N GLY A 626 1.66 20.50 -29.21
CA GLY A 626 1.60 20.39 -30.67
C GLY A 626 1.87 19.00 -31.23
N MET A 627 1.64 17.92 -30.46
CA MET A 627 1.64 16.55 -30.98
C MET A 627 0.73 16.43 -32.20
N LYS A 628 1.29 15.93 -33.30
CA LYS A 628 0.56 15.55 -34.52
C LYS A 628 0.48 14.02 -34.55
N LEU A 629 -0.73 13.48 -34.71
CA LEU A 629 -0.98 12.05 -34.86
C LEU A 629 -1.01 11.67 -36.34
#